data_AF-A0A5M8QDM9-F1
#
_entry.id   AF-A0A5M8QDM9-F1
#
_cell.length_a   1.000
_cell.length_b   1.000
_cell.length_c   1.000
_cell.angle_alpha   90.00
_cell.angle_beta   90.00
_cell.angle_gamma   90.00
#
_symmetry.space_group_name_H-M   'P 1'
#
loop_
_entity.id
_entity.type
_entity.pdbx_description
1 polymer ?
#
loop_
_entity_poly.entity_id
_entity_poly.type
_entity_poly.pdbx_seq_one_letter_code
_entity_poly.pdbx_strand_id
1 'polypeptide(L)' 'MSPNPDELPFDVDAVAASLPTDQPERAAEGLRALMEHPGFRQLVQQVQAGELGDDELREEATSIAHDLAARQELRRDEP' A
#
# COMPACT_ATOMS: atom_id res chain seq x y z
N MET A 1 26.53 12.16 2.83
CA MET A 1 25.08 12.24 3.04
C MET A 1 24.55 10.84 2.90
N SER A 2 24.15 10.21 4.00
CA SER A 2 23.46 8.91 3.94
C SER A 2 22.00 9.19 3.57
N PRO A 3 21.42 8.53 2.57
CA PRO A 3 19.98 8.61 2.32
C PRO A 3 19.26 8.06 3.56
N ASN A 4 18.24 8.78 4.05
CA ASN A 4 17.39 8.25 5.11
C ASN A 4 16.67 7.01 4.55
N PRO A 5 16.78 5.84 5.20
CA PRO A 5 16.12 4.61 4.75
C PRO A 5 14.58 4.65 4.90
N ASP A 6 14.04 5.76 5.42
CA ASP A 6 12.62 5.98 5.71
C ASP A 6 11.93 6.89 4.68
N GLU A 7 12.68 7.48 3.74
CA GLU A 7 12.07 8.21 2.63
C GLU A 7 11.59 7.22 1.58
N LEU A 8 10.26 7.06 1.49
CA LEU A 8 9.64 6.41 0.36
C LEU A 8 10.17 7.04 -0.93
N PRO A 9 10.46 6.25 -1.99
CA PRO A 9 11.14 6.75 -3.19
C PRO A 9 10.30 7.74 -4.02
N PHE A 10 9.09 8.06 -3.56
CA PHE A 10 8.15 8.98 -4.17
C PHE A 10 7.29 9.66 -3.10
N ASP A 11 6.79 10.84 -3.45
CA ASP A 11 5.93 11.65 -2.58
C ASP A 11 4.51 11.06 -2.55
N VAL A 12 4.14 10.49 -1.39
CA VAL A 12 2.87 9.79 -1.22
C VAL A 12 1.68 10.75 -1.26
N ASP A 13 1.85 11.95 -0.73
CA ASP A 13 0.80 12.97 -0.72
C ASP A 13 0.53 13.47 -2.13
N ALA A 14 1.57 13.68 -2.94
CA ALA A 14 1.42 14.02 -4.35
C ALA A 14 0.70 12.91 -5.14
N VAL A 15 1.04 11.64 -4.89
CA VAL A 15 0.36 10.50 -5.52
C VAL A 15 -1.11 10.45 -5.07
N ALA A 16 -1.38 10.58 -3.78
CA ALA A 16 -2.74 10.54 -3.24
C ALA A 16 -3.62 11.67 -3.78
N ALA A 17 -3.06 12.87 -3.92
CA ALA A 17 -3.74 14.04 -4.52
C ALA A 17 -4.06 13.85 -6.01
N SER A 18 -3.36 12.94 -6.70
CA SER A 18 -3.63 12.62 -8.11
C SER A 18 -4.71 11.55 -8.29
N LEU A 19 -5.13 10.86 -7.22
CA LEU A 19 -6.16 9.84 -7.27
C LEU A 19 -7.55 10.48 -7.41
N PRO A 20 -8.50 9.83 -8.12
CA PRO A 20 -9.88 10.30 -8.24
C PRO A 20 -10.66 10.03 -6.95
N THR A 21 -10.29 10.72 -5.87
CA THR A 21 -10.89 10.61 -4.54
C THR A 21 -11.19 11.99 -3.97
N ASP A 22 -12.31 12.12 -3.27
CA ASP A 22 -12.66 13.32 -2.50
C ASP A 22 -11.86 13.44 -1.19
N GLN A 23 -11.09 12.40 -0.83
CA GLN A 23 -10.35 12.32 0.44
C GLN A 23 -8.87 11.97 0.19
N PRO A 24 -8.08 12.93 -0.34
CA PRO A 24 -6.67 12.69 -0.66
C PRO A 24 -5.83 12.38 0.59
N GLU A 25 -6.13 12.98 1.75
CA GLU A 25 -5.42 12.72 3.01
C GLU A 25 -5.57 11.26 3.46
N ARG A 26 -6.81 10.74 3.46
CA ARG A 26 -7.05 9.31 3.76
C ARG A 26 -6.43 8.38 2.73
N ALA A 27 -6.41 8.78 1.46
CA ALA A 27 -5.74 8.01 0.42
C ALA A 27 -4.22 7.96 0.65
N ALA A 28 -3.61 9.07 1.09
CA ALA A 28 -2.19 9.11 1.44
C ALA A 28 -1.89 8.19 2.64
N GLU A 29 -2.73 8.20 3.67
CA GLU A 29 -2.61 7.28 4.82
C GLU A 29 -2.74 5.81 4.38
N GLY A 30 -3.72 5.50 3.53
CA GLY A 30 -3.89 4.16 2.98
C GLY A 30 -2.70 3.69 2.13
N LEU A 31 -2.16 4.57 1.28
CA LEU A 31 -0.96 4.31 0.48
C LEU A 31 0.27 4.05 1.36
N ARG A 32 0.49 4.88 2.40
CA ARG A 32 1.58 4.66 3.37
C ARG A 32 1.45 3.30 4.05
N ALA A 33 0.28 2.99 4.57
CA ALA A 33 0.02 1.72 5.24
C ALA A 33 0.18 0.51 4.31
N LEU A 34 -0.18 0.64 3.02
CA LEU A 34 0.05 -0.38 2.01
C LEU A 34 1.56 -0.61 1.77
N MET A 35 2.36 0.45 1.67
CA MET A 35 3.81 0.35 1.45
C MET A 35 4.58 -0.20 2.66
N GLU A 36 4.06 0.02 3.86
CA GLU A 36 4.55 -0.59 5.09
C GLU A 36 4.13 -2.06 5.20
N HIS A 37 3.12 -2.52 4.46
CA HIS A 37 2.64 -3.89 4.52
C HIS A 37 3.69 -4.87 3.95
N PRO A 38 4.18 -5.86 4.74
CA PRO A 38 5.22 -6.78 4.30
C PRO A 38 4.77 -7.64 3.11
N GLY A 39 3.49 -8.03 3.08
CA GLY A 39 2.92 -8.77 1.96
C GLY A 39 2.92 -7.98 0.65
N PHE A 40 2.73 -6.65 0.72
CA PHE A 40 2.78 -5.81 -0.48
C PHE A 40 4.21 -5.73 -1.05
N ARG A 41 5.22 -5.58 -0.18
CA ARG A 41 6.62 -5.59 -0.63
C ARG A 41 6.99 -6.92 -1.30
N GLN A 42 6.56 -8.05 -0.74
CA GLN A 42 6.79 -9.36 -1.34
C GLN A 42 6.05 -9.52 -2.67
N LEU A 43 4.79 -9.08 -2.76
CA LEU A 43 4.02 -9.09 -4.01
C LEU A 43 4.73 -8.30 -5.12
N VAL A 44 5.21 -7.09 -4.81
CA VAL A 44 5.94 -6.23 -5.75
C VAL A 44 7.25 -6.87 -6.23
N GLN A 45 7.96 -7.62 -5.37
CA GLN A 45 9.15 -8.36 -5.79
C GLN A 45 8.81 -9.49 -6.77
N GLN A 46 7.78 -10.28 -6.47
CA GLN A 46 7.38 -11.40 -7.33
C GLN A 46 6.84 -10.93 -8.69
N VAL A 47 6.10 -9.81 -8.73
CA VAL A 47 5.65 -9.20 -9.99
C VAL A 47 6.84 -8.73 -10.83
N GLN A 48 7.83 -8.08 -10.21
CA GLN A 48 9.05 -7.66 -10.92
C GLN A 48 9.89 -8.84 -11.42
N ALA A 49 9.90 -9.94 -10.68
CA ALA A 49 10.55 -11.18 -11.08
C ALA A 49 9.78 -11.93 -12.18
N GLY A 50 8.54 -11.53 -12.49
CA GLY A 50 7.68 -12.21 -13.46
C GLY A 50 7.22 -13.60 -12.97
N GLU A 51 7.21 -13.82 -11.66
CA GLU A 51 6.89 -15.10 -11.03
C GLU A 51 5.38 -15.29 -10.82
N LEU A 52 4.59 -14.23 -11.02
CA LEU A 52 3.17 -14.18 -10.72
C LEU A 52 2.34 -13.97 -11.99
N GLY A 53 1.39 -14.87 -12.25
CA GLY A 53 0.38 -14.68 -13.29
C GLY A 53 -0.68 -13.65 -12.89
N ASP A 54 -1.49 -13.18 -13.85
CA ASP A 54 -2.53 -12.18 -13.61
C ASP A 54 -3.59 -12.61 -12.57
N ASP A 55 -4.00 -13.88 -12.59
CA ASP A 55 -4.99 -14.42 -11.64
C ASP A 55 -4.42 -14.44 -10.20
N GLU A 56 -3.20 -14.96 -10.04
CA GLU A 56 -2.51 -15.02 -8.74
C GLU A 56 -2.22 -13.59 -8.22
N LEU A 57 -1.83 -12.66 -9.10
CA LEU A 57 -1.62 -11.25 -8.74
C LEU A 57 -2.89 -10.63 -8.21
N ARG A 58 -4.02 -10.87 -8.88
CA ARG A 58 -5.31 -10.36 -8.46
C ARG A 58 -5.70 -10.92 -7.08
N GLU A 59 -5.50 -12.21 -6.84
CA GLU A 59 -5.81 -12.85 -5.56
C GLU A 59 -4.96 -12.28 -4.42
N GLU A 60 -3.64 -12.21 -4.61
CA GLU A 60 -2.71 -11.68 -3.61
C GLU A 60 -2.97 -10.19 -3.32
N ALA A 61 -3.20 -9.38 -4.35
CA ALA A 61 -3.53 -7.97 -4.20
C ALA A 61 -4.85 -7.78 -3.44
N THR A 62 -5.85 -8.63 -3.72
CA THR A 62 -7.15 -8.59 -3.03
C THR A 62 -7.00 -8.98 -1.56
N SER A 63 -6.20 -10.00 -1.26
CA SER A 63 -5.90 -10.44 0.10
C SER A 63 -5.25 -9.33 0.94
N ILE A 64 -4.25 -8.65 0.37
CA ILE A 64 -3.58 -7.52 1.03
C ILE A 64 -4.55 -6.36 1.26
N ALA A 65 -5.41 -6.05 0.29
CA ALA A 65 -6.42 -5.00 0.45
C ALA A 65 -7.42 -5.32 1.58
N HIS A 66 -7.84 -6.57 1.71
CA HIS A 66 -8.71 -7.02 2.81
C HIS A 66 -8.03 -6.92 4.17
N ASP A 67 -6.78 -7.37 4.29
CA ASP A 67 -6.02 -7.25 5.54
C ASP A 67 -5.83 -5.78 5.94
N LEU A 68 -5.51 -4.91 4.98
CA LEU A 68 -5.36 -3.49 5.22
C LEU A 68 -6.66 -2.84 5.71
N ALA A 69 -7.79 -3.18 5.08
CA ALA A 69 -9.11 -2.70 5.49
C ALA A 69 -9.47 -3.15 6.90
N ALA A 70 -9.25 -4.44 7.22
CA ALA A 70 -9.51 -4.97 8.55
C ALA A 70 -8.68 -4.26 9.64
N ARG A 71 -7.40 -3.95 9.37
CA ARG A 71 -6.55 -3.20 10.29
C ARG A 71 -6.99 -1.75 10.47
N GLN A 72 -7.51 -1.12 9.41
CA GLN A 72 -8.06 0.24 9.50
C GLN A 72 -9.36 0.27 10.30
N GLU A 73 -10.23 -0.73 10.15
CA GLU A 73 -11.45 -0.87 10.95
C GLU A 73 -11.13 -1.05 12.44
N LEU A 74 -10.12 -1.87 12.77
CA LEU A 74 -9.67 -2.07 14.15
C LEU A 74 -9.13 -0.77 14.79
N ARG A 75 -8.33 0.03 14.06
CA ARG A 75 -7.85 1.33 14.56
C ARG A 75 -8.99 2.35 14.75
N ARG A 76 -10.07 2.24 13.99
CA ARG A 76 -11.22 3.16 14.09
C ARG A 76 -12.06 2.92 15.35
N ASP A 77 -11.96 1.72 15.93
CA ASP A 77 -12.70 1.30 17.12
C ASP A 77 -11.91 1.49 18.42
N GLU A 78 -10.63 1.87 18.34
CA GLU A 78 -9.83 2.28 19.52
C GLU A 78 -10.20 3.72 19.94
N PRO A 79 -10.67 3.94 21.19
CA PRO A 79 -11.15 5.22 21.69
C PRO A 79 -10.07 6.22 22.09
#